data_AF-A0A5N7JY26-F1
#
_entry.id   AF-A0A5N7JY26-F1
#
_cell.length_a   1.000
_cell.length_b   1.000
_cell.length_c   1.000
_cell.angle_alpha   90.00
_cell.angle_beta   90.00
_cell.angle_gamma   90.00
#
_symmetry.space_group_name_H-M   'P 1'
#
loop_
_entity.id
_entity.type
_entity.pdbx_description
1 polymer ?
#
loop_
_entity_poly.entity_id
_entity_poly.type
_entity_poly.pdbx_seq_one_letter_code
_entity_poly.pdbx_strand_id
1 'polypeptide(L)'
;MSHQQDDMITWGKMLRKVPAIVRALPRVVRGMRTANVTDPRQPCGLGWQFEQAALRNPEGAAILYGDSVLSYRQANQRANRIADYLHGQGIGKGDVVALFIENRPELLLSVLAVAKLGGICAMLNTSQTQAALVHSVNLVNPVAMVVGAELLDAHSAVRDHVAITADR
;
A
#
# COMPACT_ATOMS: atom_id res chain seq x y z
N MET A 1 37.52 19.00 -31.13
CA MET A 1 36.68 20.14 -30.72
C MET A 1 35.55 19.59 -29.88
N SER A 2 35.53 19.85 -28.58
CA SER A 2 34.51 19.27 -27.69
C SER A 2 33.17 19.99 -27.89
N HIS A 3 32.11 19.22 -28.14
CA HIS A 3 30.74 19.70 -28.07
C HIS A 3 30.36 19.82 -26.59
N GLN A 4 30.50 21.02 -26.03
CA GLN A 4 29.98 21.33 -24.71
C GLN A 4 28.46 21.49 -24.83
N GLN A 5 27.73 20.44 -24.44
CA GLN A 5 26.27 20.48 -24.37
C GLN A 5 25.89 21.33 -23.15
N ASP A 6 25.40 22.53 -23.39
CA ASP A 6 24.90 23.42 -22.33
C ASP A 6 23.62 22.82 -21.71
N ASP A 7 23.82 22.08 -20.62
CA ASP A 7 22.77 21.55 -19.72
C ASP A 7 22.04 22.66 -18.94
N MET A 8 22.40 23.92 -19.15
CA MET A 8 21.78 25.05 -18.48
C MET A 8 20.34 25.26 -18.98
N ILE A 9 19.39 25.10 -18.05
CA ILE A 9 17.97 25.37 -18.30
C ILE A 9 17.81 26.89 -18.40
N THR A 10 17.68 27.39 -19.62
CA THR A 10 17.45 28.81 -19.88
C THR A 10 16.00 29.21 -19.60
N TRP A 11 15.78 30.47 -19.23
CA TRP A 11 14.45 31.04 -18.99
C TRP A 11 13.47 30.84 -20.16
N GLY A 12 13.96 30.86 -21.40
CA GLY A 12 13.17 30.55 -22.59
C GLY A 12 12.71 29.09 -22.66
N LYS A 13 13.55 28.13 -22.22
CA LYS A 13 13.16 26.70 -22.09
C LYS A 13 12.10 26.51 -21.01
N MET A 14 12.15 27.28 -19.91
CA MET A 14 11.10 27.27 -18.87
C MET A 14 9.77 27.84 -19.37
N LEU A 15 9.77 29.00 -20.06
CA LEU A 15 8.56 29.64 -20.57
C LEU A 15 7.77 28.74 -21.53
N ARG A 16 8.45 27.92 -22.34
CA ARG A 16 7.81 26.93 -23.23
C ARG A 16 7.05 25.83 -22.49
N LYS A 17 7.37 25.57 -21.21
CA LYS A 17 6.66 24.58 -20.38
C LYS A 17 5.46 25.16 -19.63
N VAL A 18 5.30 26.48 -19.59
CA VAL A 18 4.21 27.17 -18.86
C VAL A 18 2.81 26.69 -19.28
N PRO A 19 2.48 26.51 -20.57
CA PRO A 19 1.14 26.02 -20.96
C PRO A 19 0.82 24.62 -20.42
N ALA A 20 1.82 23.73 -20.35
CA ALA A 20 1.65 22.39 -19.78
C ALA A 20 1.45 22.44 -18.26
N ILE A 21 2.21 23.31 -17.57
CA ILE A 21 2.07 23.54 -16.13
C ILE A 21 0.69 24.12 -15.79
N VAL A 22 0.23 25.11 -16.55
CA VAL A 22 -1.09 25.73 -16.36
C VAL A 22 -2.22 24.72 -16.55
N ARG A 23 -2.12 23.82 -17.54
CA ARG A 23 -3.09 22.72 -17.71
C ARG A 23 -3.06 21.70 -16.56
N ALA A 24 -1.89 21.47 -15.97
CA ALA A 24 -1.73 20.60 -14.81
C ALA A 24 -2.12 21.27 -13.48
N LEU A 25 -2.20 22.61 -13.44
CA LEU A 25 -2.39 23.42 -12.24
C LEU A 25 -3.57 22.96 -11.36
N PRO A 26 -4.77 22.63 -11.90
CA PRO A 26 -5.87 22.15 -11.07
C PRO A 26 -5.55 20.84 -10.35
N ARG A 27 -4.79 19.93 -10.99
CA ARG A 27 -4.36 18.67 -10.38
C ARG A 27 -3.27 18.92 -9.32
N VAL A 28 -2.33 19.81 -9.60
CA VAL A 28 -1.25 20.17 -8.66
C VAL A 28 -1.84 20.82 -7.41
N VAL A 29 -2.73 21.80 -7.56
CA VAL A 29 -3.42 22.44 -6.43
C VAL A 29 -4.23 21.43 -5.61
N ARG A 30 -4.95 20.52 -6.29
CA ARG A 30 -5.71 19.47 -5.60
C ARG A 30 -4.79 18.49 -4.85
N GLY A 31 -3.68 18.09 -5.46
CA GLY A 31 -2.65 17.25 -4.83
C GLY A 31 -2.03 17.91 -3.60
N MET A 32 -1.63 19.19 -3.71
CA MET A 32 -1.11 19.96 -2.58
C MET A 32 -2.13 20.06 -1.44
N ARG A 33 -3.41 20.30 -1.74
CA ARG A 33 -4.47 20.32 -0.72
C ARG A 33 -4.66 18.97 -0.03
N THR A 34 -4.62 17.86 -0.78
CA THR A 34 -4.71 16.51 -0.21
C THR A 34 -3.51 16.17 0.68
N ALA A 35 -2.31 16.64 0.31
CA ALA A 35 -1.07 16.41 1.05
C ALA A 35 -0.88 17.35 2.25
N ASN A 36 -1.50 18.54 2.24
CA ASN A 36 -1.40 19.52 3.32
C ASN A 36 -2.35 19.17 4.47
N VAL A 37 -2.02 18.08 5.17
CA VAL A 37 -2.76 17.60 6.35
C VAL A 37 -2.33 18.43 7.57
N THR A 38 -3.14 19.44 7.93
CA THR A 38 -2.85 20.32 9.08
C THR A 38 -3.75 20.06 10.30
N ASP A 39 -4.91 19.45 10.11
CA ASP A 39 -5.79 19.00 11.20
C ASP A 39 -5.60 17.50 11.46
N PRO A 40 -5.11 17.08 12.64
CA PRO A 40 -4.97 15.66 13.01
C PRO A 40 -6.28 14.86 12.97
N ARG A 41 -7.44 15.54 12.97
CA ARG A 41 -8.77 14.92 12.94
C ARG A 41 -9.33 14.78 11.54
N GLN A 42 -8.68 15.36 10.52
CA GLN A 42 -9.18 15.22 9.16
C GLN A 42 -9.00 13.77 8.69
N PRO A 43 -10.01 13.16 8.06
CA PRO A 43 -9.83 11.86 7.43
C PRO A 43 -8.76 11.93 6.33
N CYS A 44 -7.70 11.14 6.48
CA CYS A 44 -6.60 11.06 5.54
C CYS A 44 -6.02 9.63 5.50
N GLY A 45 -5.06 9.40 4.61
CA GLY A 45 -4.39 8.11 4.46
C GLY A 45 -4.93 7.25 3.32
N LEU A 46 -4.21 6.15 3.06
CA LEU A 46 -4.44 5.30 1.89
C LEU A 46 -5.83 4.67 1.89
N GLY A 47 -6.27 4.10 3.01
CA GLY A 47 -7.59 3.46 3.13
C GLY A 47 -8.73 4.41 2.81
N TRP A 48 -8.71 5.61 3.41
CA TRP A 48 -9.69 6.68 3.16
C TRP A 48 -9.67 7.13 1.68
N GLN A 49 -8.50 7.43 1.12
CA GLN A 49 -8.41 7.89 -0.26
C GLN A 49 -8.90 6.84 -1.26
N PHE A 50 -8.70 5.55 -0.96
CA PHE A 50 -9.21 4.46 -1.78
C PHE A 50 -10.74 4.36 -1.73
N GLU A 51 -11.37 4.56 -0.57
CA GLU A 51 -12.84 4.64 -0.46
C GLU A 51 -13.40 5.79 -1.28
N GLN A 52 -12.79 6.97 -1.17
CA GLN A 52 -13.18 8.13 -1.96
C GLN A 52 -12.97 7.90 -3.47
N ALA A 53 -11.95 7.13 -3.87
CA ALA A 53 -11.76 6.72 -5.26
C ALA A 53 -12.86 5.75 -5.71
N ALA A 54 -13.21 4.77 -4.88
CA ALA A 54 -14.26 3.78 -5.17
C ALA A 54 -15.66 4.40 -5.27
N LEU A 55 -15.96 5.44 -4.48
CA LEU A 55 -17.20 6.20 -4.64
C LEU A 55 -17.24 7.01 -5.94
N ARG A 56 -16.09 7.57 -6.36
CA ARG A 56 -16.01 8.40 -7.57
C ARG A 56 -16.00 7.61 -8.87
N ASN A 57 -15.43 6.40 -8.85
CA ASN A 57 -15.28 5.56 -10.05
C ASN A 57 -15.49 4.07 -9.72
N PRO A 58 -16.71 3.68 -9.32
CA PRO A 58 -16.96 2.34 -8.79
C PRO A 58 -16.68 1.22 -9.79
N GLU A 59 -17.01 1.43 -11.07
CA GLU A 59 -16.88 0.43 -12.15
C GLU A 59 -15.52 0.49 -12.87
N GLY A 60 -14.68 1.48 -12.55
CA GLY A 60 -13.35 1.59 -13.15
C GLY A 60 -12.42 0.49 -12.68
N ALA A 61 -11.50 0.07 -13.55
CA ALA A 61 -10.47 -0.89 -13.21
C ALA A 61 -9.52 -0.34 -12.11
N ALA A 62 -9.42 -1.05 -10.99
CA ALA A 62 -8.53 -0.73 -9.88
C ALA A 62 -7.29 -1.63 -9.83
N ILE A 63 -7.48 -2.93 -10.06
CA ILE A 63 -6.40 -3.93 -10.06
C ILE A 63 -6.53 -4.77 -11.32
N LEU A 64 -5.42 -4.90 -12.04
CA LEU A 64 -5.25 -5.77 -13.20
C LEU A 64 -4.29 -6.91 -12.79
N TYR A 65 -4.67 -8.16 -13.03
CA TYR A 65 -3.83 -9.31 -12.73
C TYR A 65 -4.11 -10.45 -13.70
N GLY A 66 -3.14 -10.75 -14.57
CA GLY A 66 -3.36 -11.62 -15.72
C GLY A 66 -4.57 -11.12 -16.54
N ASP A 67 -5.51 -12.01 -16.81
CA ASP A 67 -6.76 -11.70 -17.52
C ASP A 67 -7.89 -11.22 -16.59
N SER A 68 -7.62 -11.08 -15.29
CA SER A 68 -8.61 -10.65 -14.30
C SER A 68 -8.53 -9.15 -14.03
N VAL A 69 -9.71 -8.54 -13.91
CA VAL A 69 -9.88 -7.13 -13.55
C VAL A 69 -10.78 -7.02 -12.33
N LEU A 70 -10.28 -6.35 -11.28
CA LEU A 70 -11.12 -5.92 -10.17
C LEU A 70 -11.46 -4.45 -10.34
N SER A 71 -12.76 -4.14 -10.33
CA SER A 71 -13.23 -2.76 -10.23
C SER A 71 -12.90 -2.15 -8.87
N TYR A 72 -12.88 -0.82 -8.76
CA TYR A 72 -12.71 -0.15 -7.46
C TYR A 72 -13.76 -0.60 -6.44
N ARG A 73 -15.02 -0.79 -6.86
CA ARG A 73 -16.09 -1.29 -5.97
C ARG A 73 -15.74 -2.67 -5.41
N GLN A 74 -15.36 -3.61 -6.28
CA GLN A 74 -15.04 -4.98 -5.87
C GLN A 74 -13.78 -5.03 -4.99
N ALA A 75 -12.73 -4.28 -5.35
CA ALA A 75 -11.51 -4.19 -4.57
C ALA A 75 -11.79 -3.61 -3.18
N ASN A 76 -12.57 -2.52 -3.09
CA ASN A 76 -12.93 -1.91 -1.81
C ASN A 76 -13.76 -2.85 -0.93
N GLN A 77 -14.74 -3.55 -1.51
CA GLN A 77 -15.55 -4.53 -0.77
C GLN A 77 -14.72 -5.69 -0.24
N ARG A 78 -13.78 -6.22 -1.03
CA ARG A 78 -12.87 -7.29 -0.59
C ARG A 78 -11.93 -6.79 0.51
N ALA A 79 -11.33 -5.62 0.35
CA ALA A 79 -10.49 -5.00 1.37
C ALA A 79 -11.25 -4.74 2.68
N ASN A 80 -12.52 -4.28 2.59
CA ASN A 80 -13.35 -4.08 3.77
C ASN A 80 -13.62 -5.40 4.51
N ARG A 81 -13.92 -6.49 3.80
CA ARG A 81 -14.09 -7.81 4.46
C ARG A 81 -12.82 -8.27 5.20
N ILE A 82 -11.65 -8.06 4.61
CA ILE A 82 -10.38 -8.38 5.27
C ILE A 82 -10.18 -7.44 6.49
N ALA A 83 -10.49 -6.16 6.34
CA ALA A 83 -10.38 -5.19 7.43
C ALA A 83 -11.30 -5.55 8.60
N ASP A 84 -12.56 -5.90 8.34
CA ASP A 84 -13.53 -6.30 9.36
C ASP A 84 -13.06 -7.56 10.09
N TYR A 85 -12.50 -8.54 9.36
CA TYR A 85 -11.92 -9.74 9.96
C TYR A 85 -10.73 -9.39 10.89
N LEU A 86 -9.75 -8.64 10.38
CA LEU A 86 -8.57 -8.24 11.16
C LEU A 86 -8.97 -7.40 12.38
N HIS A 87 -9.94 -6.51 12.23
CA HIS A 87 -10.49 -5.73 13.34
C HIS A 87 -11.15 -6.63 14.39
N GLY A 88 -11.87 -7.67 13.97
CA GLY A 88 -12.41 -8.69 14.86
C GLY A 88 -11.34 -9.49 15.62
N GLN A 89 -10.12 -9.58 15.08
CA GLN A 89 -8.94 -10.13 15.80
C GLN A 89 -8.25 -9.08 16.71
N GLY A 90 -8.82 -7.89 16.84
CA GLY A 90 -8.30 -6.82 17.69
C GLY A 90 -7.21 -5.95 17.05
N ILE A 91 -6.97 -6.08 15.74
CA ILE A 91 -6.00 -5.25 15.01
C ILE A 91 -6.59 -3.85 14.81
N GLY A 92 -5.76 -2.84 15.07
CA GLY A 92 -6.15 -1.44 14.95
C GLY A 92 -5.02 -0.49 14.61
N LYS A 93 -5.21 0.77 15.00
CA LYS A 93 -4.32 1.86 14.66
C LYS A 93 -2.95 1.68 15.31
N GLY A 94 -1.90 1.73 14.49
CA GLY A 94 -0.50 1.62 14.94
C GLY A 94 0.02 0.19 15.07
N ASP A 95 -0.85 -0.81 14.98
CA ASP A 95 -0.44 -2.21 14.99
C ASP A 95 0.32 -2.56 13.70
N VAL A 96 1.41 -3.33 13.83
CA VAL A 96 2.19 -3.81 12.69
C VAL A 96 1.67 -5.18 12.25
N VAL A 97 1.23 -5.28 11.00
CA VAL A 97 0.80 -6.53 10.37
C VAL A 97 1.82 -6.91 9.30
N ALA A 98 2.45 -8.07 9.46
CA ALA A 98 3.34 -8.62 8.46
C ALA A 98 2.55 -9.17 7.27
N LEU A 99 2.90 -8.77 6.05
CA LEU A 99 2.31 -9.27 4.82
C LEU A 99 3.33 -10.13 4.10
N PHE A 100 3.05 -11.43 4.03
CA PHE A 100 3.86 -12.44 3.37
C PHE A 100 3.01 -13.13 2.32
N ILE A 101 2.81 -12.42 1.21
CA ILE A 101 1.98 -12.81 0.08
C ILE A 101 2.76 -12.42 -1.18
N GLU A 102 2.75 -13.28 -2.19
CA GLU A 102 3.36 -12.96 -3.48
C GLU A 102 2.65 -11.77 -4.18
N ASN A 103 3.21 -11.32 -5.30
CA ASN A 103 2.65 -10.22 -6.08
C ASN A 103 1.36 -10.63 -6.81
N ARG A 104 0.24 -10.62 -6.08
CA ARG A 104 -1.12 -10.96 -6.51
C ARG A 104 -2.15 -9.99 -5.89
N PRO A 105 -3.40 -9.94 -6.36
CA PRO A 105 -4.39 -8.96 -5.90
C PRO A 105 -4.56 -8.94 -4.38
N GLU A 106 -4.52 -10.10 -3.73
CA GLU A 106 -4.67 -10.29 -2.28
C GLU A 106 -3.65 -9.48 -1.48
N LEU A 107 -2.44 -9.26 -2.01
CA LEU A 107 -1.43 -8.41 -1.38
C LEU A 107 -1.93 -6.97 -1.27
N LEU A 108 -2.39 -6.38 -2.38
CA LEU A 108 -2.91 -5.01 -2.39
C LEU A 108 -4.20 -4.89 -1.58
N LEU A 109 -5.07 -5.91 -1.64
CA LEU A 109 -6.30 -5.94 -0.83
C LEU A 109 -5.98 -5.98 0.67
N SER A 110 -4.95 -6.73 1.08
CA SER A 110 -4.48 -6.78 2.48
C SER A 110 -3.84 -5.47 2.92
N VAL A 111 -3.04 -4.83 2.06
CA VAL A 111 -2.49 -3.49 2.33
C VAL A 111 -3.62 -2.47 2.55
N LEU A 112 -4.64 -2.48 1.69
CA LEU A 112 -5.80 -1.60 1.84
C LEU A 112 -6.58 -1.90 3.12
N ALA A 113 -6.74 -3.16 3.48
CA ALA A 113 -7.42 -3.57 4.70
C ALA A 113 -6.72 -3.05 5.96
N VAL A 114 -5.41 -3.31 6.08
CA VAL A 114 -4.60 -2.83 7.22
C VAL A 114 -4.59 -1.30 7.26
N ALA A 115 -4.46 -0.63 6.10
CA ALA A 115 -4.49 0.83 6.03
C ALA A 115 -5.83 1.44 6.46
N LYS A 116 -6.97 0.76 6.23
CA LYS A 116 -8.30 1.20 6.70
C LYS A 116 -8.42 1.16 8.22
N LEU A 117 -7.76 0.20 8.86
CA LEU A 117 -7.69 0.09 10.33
C LEU A 117 -6.69 1.08 10.95
N GLY A 118 -5.92 1.79 10.13
CA GLY A 118 -4.82 2.64 10.58
C GLY A 118 -3.59 1.84 11.04
N GLY A 119 -3.51 0.56 10.68
CA GLY A 119 -2.36 -0.30 10.95
C GLY A 119 -1.19 -0.02 10.00
N ILE A 120 -0.07 -0.67 10.27
CA ILE A 120 1.18 -0.56 9.54
C ILE A 120 1.43 -1.88 8.81
N CYS A 121 1.68 -1.82 7.50
CA CYS A 121 2.03 -3.01 6.71
C CYS A 121 3.55 -3.23 6.74
N ALA A 122 4.00 -4.37 7.25
CA ALA A 122 5.38 -4.83 7.11
C ALA A 122 5.47 -5.81 5.94
N MET A 123 5.95 -5.34 4.79
CA MET A 123 6.07 -6.15 3.57
C MET A 123 7.30 -7.04 3.67
N LEU A 124 7.08 -8.36 3.73
CA LEU A 124 8.17 -9.33 3.83
C LEU A 124 8.60 -9.81 2.45
N ASN A 125 9.90 -10.07 2.29
CA ASN A 125 10.43 -10.58 1.03
C ASN A 125 10.08 -12.07 0.88
N THR A 126 9.25 -12.38 -0.13
CA THR A 126 8.72 -13.73 -0.37
C THR A 126 9.75 -14.75 -0.83
N SER A 127 10.97 -14.32 -1.20
CA SER A 127 12.08 -15.24 -1.49
C SER A 127 12.87 -15.66 -0.25
N GLN A 128 12.62 -15.04 0.91
CA GLN A 128 13.30 -15.39 2.15
C GLN A 128 12.67 -16.61 2.81
N THR A 129 13.52 -17.48 3.35
CA THR A 129 13.13 -18.67 4.09
C THR A 129 14.02 -18.82 5.32
N GLN A 130 13.65 -19.73 6.24
CA GLN A 130 14.50 -20.13 7.36
C GLN A 130 14.99 -18.91 8.18
N ALA A 131 16.27 -18.90 8.56
CA ALA A 131 16.88 -17.85 9.39
C ALA A 131 16.69 -16.43 8.83
N ALA A 132 16.71 -16.25 7.50
CA ALA A 132 16.50 -14.94 6.89
C ALA A 132 15.06 -14.45 7.09
N LEU A 133 14.08 -15.34 6.93
CA LEU A 133 12.68 -15.02 7.17
C LEU A 133 12.41 -14.75 8.66
N VAL A 134 12.96 -15.60 9.55
CA VAL A 134 12.89 -15.40 11.01
C VAL A 134 13.41 -14.03 11.41
N HIS A 135 14.58 -13.64 10.88
CA HIS A 135 15.16 -12.34 11.16
C HIS A 135 14.24 -11.20 10.73
N SER A 136 13.72 -11.24 9.49
CA SER A 136 12.83 -10.20 8.97
C SER A 136 11.52 -10.09 9.76
N VAL A 137 10.91 -11.21 10.15
CA VAL A 137 9.69 -11.22 10.96
C VAL A 137 9.97 -10.65 12.35
N ASN A 138 11.03 -11.08 13.02
CA ASN A 138 11.34 -10.60 14.36
C ASN A 138 11.79 -9.13 14.37
N LEU A 139 12.44 -8.65 13.30
CA LEU A 139 12.85 -7.26 13.16
C LEU A 139 11.66 -6.29 13.15
N VAL A 140 10.56 -6.67 12.50
CA VAL A 140 9.36 -5.83 12.40
C VAL A 140 8.39 -6.04 13.56
N ASN A 141 8.61 -7.06 14.40
CA ASN A 141 7.84 -7.38 15.61
C ASN A 141 6.32 -7.25 15.40
N PRO A 142 5.73 -7.99 14.44
CA PRO A 142 4.34 -7.81 14.06
C PRO A 142 3.40 -8.44 15.08
N VAL A 143 2.22 -7.84 15.26
CA VAL A 143 1.17 -8.41 16.13
C VAL A 143 0.39 -9.53 15.43
N ALA A 144 0.44 -9.57 14.10
CA ALA A 144 -0.19 -10.58 13.27
C ALA A 144 0.53 -10.70 11.92
N MET A 145 0.36 -11.83 11.23
CA MET A 145 0.92 -12.06 9.91
C MET A 145 -0.16 -12.61 8.97
N VAL A 146 -0.32 -11.99 7.80
CA VAL A 146 -1.14 -12.51 6.71
C VAL A 146 -0.25 -13.27 5.76
N VAL A 147 -0.53 -14.57 5.61
CA VAL A 147 0.27 -15.50 4.81
C VAL A 147 -0.53 -15.95 3.60
N GLY A 148 0.04 -15.76 2.40
CA GLY A 148 -0.50 -16.34 1.18
C GLY A 148 -0.33 -17.85 1.20
N ALA A 149 -1.33 -18.59 0.70
CA ALA A 149 -1.30 -20.07 0.69
C ALA A 149 -0.05 -20.63 0.00
N GLU A 150 0.47 -19.92 -1.00
CA GLU A 150 1.69 -20.25 -1.73
C GLU A 150 2.97 -20.16 -0.91
N LEU A 151 2.95 -19.45 0.22
CA LEU A 151 4.09 -19.32 1.15
C LEU A 151 3.86 -20.07 2.46
N LEU A 152 2.82 -20.90 2.55
CA LEU A 152 2.46 -21.61 3.77
C LEU A 152 3.59 -22.54 4.24
N ASP A 153 4.28 -23.23 3.33
CA ASP A 153 5.38 -24.12 3.67
C ASP A 153 6.57 -23.34 4.24
N ALA A 154 6.94 -22.23 3.60
CA ALA A 154 8.01 -21.34 4.04
C ALA A 154 7.72 -20.75 5.43
N HIS A 155 6.47 -20.33 5.67
CA HIS A 155 6.00 -19.85 6.97
C HIS A 155 5.98 -20.97 8.02
N SER A 156 5.45 -22.14 7.68
CA SER A 156 5.32 -23.27 8.61
C SER A 156 6.68 -23.74 9.13
N ALA A 157 7.72 -23.69 8.29
CA ALA A 157 9.09 -24.00 8.68
C ALA A 157 9.68 -23.05 9.74
N VAL A 158 9.15 -21.82 9.85
CA VAL A 158 9.66 -20.79 10.78
C VAL A 158 8.69 -20.43 11.89
N ARG A 159 7.48 -21.00 11.90
CA ARG A 159 6.38 -20.63 12.81
C ARG A 159 6.80 -20.65 14.29
N ASP A 160 7.53 -21.67 14.72
CA ASP A 160 7.95 -21.83 16.12
C ASP A 160 9.14 -20.92 16.50
N HIS A 161 9.69 -20.19 15.53
CA HIS A 161 10.87 -19.33 15.69
C HIS A 161 10.54 -17.83 15.57
N VAL A 162 9.28 -17.49 15.32
CA VAL A 162 8.81 -16.10 15.23
C VAL A 162 8.00 -15.72 16.45
N ALA A 163 8.24 -14.52 16.98
CA ALA A 163 7.60 -14.04 18.20
C ALA A 163 6.20 -13.45 17.96
N ILE A 164 5.34 -14.17 17.23
CA ILE A 164 3.93 -13.77 17.04
C ILE A 164 3.12 -14.53 18.08
N THR A 165 2.61 -13.85 19.10
CA THR A 165 1.83 -14.48 20.17
C THR A 165 0.55 -15.08 19.61
N ALA A 166 0.31 -16.36 19.88
CA ALA A 166 -0.85 -17.12 19.41
C ALA A 166 -2.20 -16.69 20.06
N ASP A 167 -2.17 -15.69 20.94
CA ASP A 167 -3.32 -15.22 21.71
C ASP A 167 -4.23 -14.27 20.92
N ARG A 168 -3.98 -14.06 19.61
CA ARG A 168 -4.81 -13.27 18.69
C ARG A 168 -4.85 -13.86 17.29
#